data_AF-A0ABD5KA12-F1
#
_entry.id   AF-A0ABD5KA12-F1
#
_cell.length_a   1.000
_cell.length_b   1.000
_cell.length_c   1.000
_cell.angle_alpha   90.00
_cell.angle_beta   90.00
_cell.angle_gamma   90.00
#
_symmetry.space_group_name_H-M   'P 1'
#
loop_
_entity.id
_entity.type
_entity.pdbx_description
1 polymer ?
#
loop_
_entity_poly.entity_id
_entity_poly.type
_entity_poly.pdbx_seq_one_letter_code
_entity_poly.pdbx_strand_id
1 'polypeptide(L)'
;MILDSEGSYELTQEEMEKALYNFNEFGFATPEELAQRDEPLSLPSTPVLPTNQEKKTIYNYLKENINSLSHNAPYIKEERISALKQIHKEHIELIKKAVKLK
;
A
#
# COMPACT_ATOMS: atom_id res chain seq x y z
N MET A 1 -11.68 3.84 -2.16
CA MET A 1 -11.27 5.22 -1.81
C MET A 1 -12.51 6.09 -1.67
N ILE A 2 -12.60 6.92 -0.63
CA ILE A 2 -13.70 7.86 -0.40
C ILE A 2 -13.08 9.25 -0.18
N LEU A 3 -13.73 10.30 -0.70
CA LEU A 3 -13.39 11.68 -0.36
C LEU A 3 -14.30 12.11 0.78
N ASP A 4 -13.74 12.80 1.78
CA ASP A 4 -14.55 13.38 2.85
C ASP A 4 -15.34 14.60 2.35
N SER A 5 -16.13 15.20 3.25
CA SER A 5 -16.96 16.37 2.95
C SER A 5 -16.18 17.61 2.50
N GLU A 6 -14.87 17.64 2.71
CA GLU A 6 -13.97 18.72 2.29
C GLU A 6 -13.19 18.37 1.02
N GLY A 7 -13.45 17.19 0.43
CA GLY A 7 -12.73 16.69 -0.74
C GLY A 7 -11.33 16.17 -0.40
N SER A 8 -11.02 15.98 0.88
CA SER A 8 -9.78 15.38 1.34
C SER A 8 -9.86 13.86 1.25
N TYR A 9 -8.69 13.24 1.10
CA TYR A 9 -8.59 11.80 0.93
C TYR A 9 -8.76 11.10 2.28
N GLU A 10 -9.77 10.24 2.40
CA GLU A 10 -9.94 9.37 3.56
C GLU A 10 -9.46 7.95 3.23
N LEU A 11 -8.56 7.43 4.07
CA LEU A 11 -8.23 6.00 4.02
C LEU A 11 -9.46 5.23 4.45
N THR A 12 -9.85 4.21 3.69
CA THR A 12 -10.92 3.33 4.15
C THR A 12 -10.45 2.57 5.40
N GLN A 13 -11.39 2.16 6.26
CA GLN A 13 -11.06 1.32 7.41
C GLN A 13 -10.28 0.07 6.98
N GLU A 14 -10.68 -0.56 5.88
CA GLU A 14 -9.99 -1.72 5.30
C GLU A 14 -8.54 -1.38 4.87
N GLU A 15 -8.32 -0.22 4.23
CA GLU A 15 -6.99 0.26 3.84
C GLU A 15 -6.07 0.39 5.08
N MET A 16 -6.62 0.94 6.16
CA MET A 16 -5.90 1.15 7.42
C MET A 16 -5.60 -0.18 8.13
N GLU A 17 -6.57 -1.07 8.24
CA GLU A 17 -6.42 -2.37 8.89
C GLU A 17 -5.33 -3.22 8.20
N LYS A 18 -5.35 -3.29 6.86
CA LYS A 18 -4.34 -4.02 6.09
C LYS A 18 -2.94 -3.43 6.22
N ALA A 19 -2.84 -2.10 6.23
CA ALA A 19 -1.56 -1.41 6.41
C ALA A 19 -0.99 -1.66 7.81
N LEU A 20 -1.82 -1.55 8.84
CA LEU A 20 -1.43 -1.77 10.23
C LEU A 20 -1.02 -3.23 10.48
N TYR A 21 -1.78 -4.19 9.95
CA TYR A 21 -1.43 -5.61 10.00
C TYR A 21 -0.03 -5.87 9.41
N ASN A 22 0.21 -5.41 8.19
CA ASN A 22 1.50 -5.61 7.53
C ASN A 22 2.66 -4.95 8.29
N PHE A 23 2.42 -3.76 8.84
CA PHE A 23 3.43 -3.05 9.63
C PHE A 23 3.78 -3.82 10.91
N ASN A 24 2.79 -4.28 11.66
CA ASN A 24 3.00 -5.03 12.90
C ASN A 24 3.71 -6.36 12.65
N GLU A 25 3.36 -7.06 11.57
CA GLU A 25 3.92 -8.37 11.27
C GLU A 25 5.32 -8.31 10.66
N PHE A 26 5.58 -7.34 9.78
CA PHE A 26 6.75 -7.35 8.89
C PHE A 26 7.56 -6.05 8.89
N GLY A 27 7.04 -4.96 9.46
CA GLY A 27 7.62 -3.61 9.30
C GLY A 27 9.05 -3.47 9.80
N PHE A 28 9.43 -4.24 10.81
CA PHE A 28 10.80 -4.26 11.37
C PHE A 28 11.37 -5.67 11.53
N ALA A 29 10.67 -6.69 11.05
CA ALA A 29 11.06 -8.07 11.27
C ALA A 29 12.23 -8.47 10.35
N THR A 30 13.16 -9.26 10.87
CA THR A 30 14.19 -9.92 10.04
C THR A 30 13.77 -11.34 9.63
N PRO A 31 14.36 -11.92 8.56
CA PRO A 31 14.12 -13.32 8.22
C PRO A 31 14.38 -14.28 9.38
N GLU A 32 15.42 -14.03 10.18
CA GLU A 32 15.85 -14.87 11.30
C GLU A 32 14.83 -14.81 12.45
N GLU A 33 14.35 -13.62 12.81
CA GLU A 33 13.31 -13.44 13.84
C GLU A 33 12.00 -14.13 13.44
N LEU A 34 11.62 -14.03 12.17
CA LEU A 34 10.43 -14.70 11.64
C LEU A 34 10.60 -16.22 11.68
N ALA A 35 11.76 -16.75 11.29
CA ALA A 35 12.01 -18.19 11.26
C ALA A 35 11.96 -18.84 12.66
N GLN A 36 12.30 -18.08 13.71
CA GLN A 36 12.24 -18.55 15.09
C GLN A 36 10.83 -18.63 15.68
N ARG A 37 9.81 -18.04 15.02
CA ARG A 37 8.43 -18.12 15.51
C ARG A 37 7.93 -19.57 15.44
N ASP A 38 7.36 -20.08 16.53
CA ASP A 38 6.79 -21.44 16.56
C ASP A 38 5.56 -21.58 15.66
N GLU A 39 4.87 -20.47 15.41
CA GLU A 39 3.66 -20.42 14.58
C GLU A 39 3.98 -20.43 13.07
N PRO A 40 3.02 -20.84 12.22
CA PRO A 40 3.11 -20.67 10.78
C PRO A 40 3.38 -19.21 10.41
N LEU A 41 4.21 -18.99 9.39
CA LEU A 41 4.51 -17.63 8.92
C LEU A 41 3.27 -17.03 8.25
N SER A 42 2.80 -15.92 8.83
CA SER A 42 1.77 -15.05 8.26
C SER A 42 2.13 -14.57 6.86
N LEU A 43 1.13 -14.47 5.97
CA LEU A 43 1.29 -13.90 4.64
C LEU A 43 0.96 -12.40 4.63
N PRO A 44 1.65 -11.56 3.84
CA PRO A 44 1.36 -10.14 3.79
C PRO A 44 0.03 -9.90 3.10
N SER A 45 -0.77 -9.01 3.66
CA SER A 45 -1.99 -8.54 3.00
C SER A 45 -1.63 -7.70 1.78
N THR A 46 -2.32 -7.92 0.67
CA THR A 46 -2.16 -7.10 -0.54
C THR A 46 -2.60 -5.66 -0.26
N PRO A 47 -1.81 -4.64 -0.66
CA PRO A 47 -2.23 -3.25 -0.50
C PRO A 47 -3.48 -2.98 -1.32
N VAL A 48 -4.40 -2.18 -0.78
CA VAL A 48 -5.53 -1.66 -1.54
C VAL A 48 -5.02 -0.55 -2.44
N LEU A 49 -5.25 -0.69 -3.74
CA LEU A 49 -4.80 0.24 -4.76
C LEU A 49 -6.01 0.76 -5.55
N PRO A 50 -5.97 2.02 -6.01
CA PRO A 50 -7.04 2.55 -6.83
C PRO A 50 -7.13 1.80 -8.15
N THR A 51 -8.36 1.55 -8.60
CA THR A 51 -8.64 1.02 -9.92
C THR A 51 -8.26 2.01 -11.01
N ASN A 52 -8.04 1.52 -12.23
CA ASN A 52 -7.75 2.39 -13.37
C ASN A 52 -8.86 3.41 -13.63
N GLN A 53 -10.12 3.04 -13.38
CA GLN A 53 -11.26 3.94 -13.53
C GLN A 53 -11.24 5.06 -12.50
N GLU A 54 -11.01 4.75 -11.21
CA GLU A 54 -10.88 5.77 -10.16
C GLU A 54 -9.73 6.73 -10.45
N LYS A 55 -8.56 6.21 -10.87
CA LYS A 55 -7.42 7.05 -11.25
C LYS A 55 -7.76 7.99 -12.40
N LYS A 56 -8.36 7.48 -13.47
CA LYS A 56 -8.75 8.28 -14.63
C LYS A 56 -9.75 9.37 -14.27
N THR A 57 -10.76 9.05 -13.46
CA THR A 57 -11.75 10.03 -13.00
C THR A 57 -11.08 11.15 -12.22
N ILE A 58 -10.21 10.83 -11.26
CA ILE A 58 -9.51 11.84 -10.44
C ILE A 58 -8.57 12.69 -11.29
N TYR A 59 -7.78 12.08 -12.18
CA TYR A 59 -6.81 12.83 -13.00
C TYR A 59 -7.52 13.76 -13.99
N ASN A 60 -8.64 13.34 -14.57
CA ASN A 60 -9.46 14.19 -15.42
C ASN A 60 -10.06 15.35 -14.62
N TYR A 61 -10.61 15.08 -13.44
CA TYR A 61 -11.16 16.12 -12.57
C TYR A 61 -10.11 17.19 -12.23
N LEU A 62 -8.91 16.77 -11.85
CA LEU A 62 -7.80 17.68 -11.56
C LEU A 62 -7.41 18.52 -12.79
N LYS A 63 -7.37 17.90 -13.97
CA LYS A 63 -7.06 18.61 -15.22
C LYS A 63 -8.11 19.68 -15.55
N GLU A 64 -9.39 19.39 -15.33
CA GLU A 64 -10.51 20.27 -15.69
C GLU A 64 -10.74 21.38 -14.65
N ASN A 65 -10.51 21.12 -13.37
CA ASN A 65 -10.91 22.01 -12.28
C ASN A 65 -9.73 22.65 -11.54
N ILE A 66 -8.55 22.02 -11.55
CA ILE A 66 -7.38 22.46 -10.76
C ILE A 66 -6.10 22.32 -11.59
N ASN A 67 -5.98 23.15 -12.62
CA ASN A 67 -4.92 23.05 -13.63
C ASN A 67 -3.50 23.08 -13.01
N SER A 68 -3.28 23.79 -11.91
CA SER A 68 -1.99 23.84 -11.18
C SER A 68 -1.54 22.48 -10.60
N LEU A 69 -2.48 21.57 -10.31
CA LEU A 69 -2.20 20.25 -9.74
C LEU A 69 -2.29 19.11 -10.76
N SER A 70 -2.73 19.42 -11.98
CA SER A 70 -3.02 18.46 -13.04
C SER A 70 -1.84 17.55 -13.43
N HIS A 71 -0.60 18.00 -13.18
CA HIS A 71 0.61 17.23 -13.48
C HIS A 71 1.23 16.61 -12.23
N ASN A 72 1.37 17.38 -11.14
CA ASN A 72 2.08 16.93 -9.94
C ASN A 72 1.29 15.90 -9.14
N ALA A 73 -0.02 16.09 -8.99
CA ALA A 73 -0.82 15.19 -8.15
C ALA A 73 -0.96 13.77 -8.74
N PRO A 74 -1.19 13.58 -10.06
CA PRO A 74 -1.13 12.25 -10.66
C PRO A 74 0.24 11.59 -10.52
N TYR A 75 1.33 12.34 -10.71
CA TYR A 75 2.69 11.81 -10.55
C TYR A 75 2.93 11.28 -9.13
N ILE A 76 2.65 12.09 -8.11
CA ILE A 76 2.80 11.69 -6.70
C ILE A 76 1.94 10.45 -6.39
N LYS A 77 0.74 10.36 -6.97
CA LYS A 77 -0.14 9.20 -6.77
C LYS A 77 0.44 7.92 -7.38
N GLU A 78 0.98 7.97 -8.60
CA GLU A 78 1.62 6.81 -9.23
C GLU A 78 2.90 6.39 -8.51
N GLU A 79 3.71 7.34 -8.02
CA GLU A 79 4.88 7.05 -7.18
C GLU A 79 4.46 6.31 -5.89
N ARG A 80 3.42 6.79 -5.20
CA ARG A 80 2.87 6.11 -4.02
C ARG A 80 2.37 4.70 -4.33
N ILE A 81 1.66 4.52 -5.44
CA ILE A 81 1.19 3.19 -5.87
C ILE A 81 2.38 2.25 -6.12
N SER A 82 3.43 2.75 -6.76
CA SER A 82 4.64 1.98 -7.04
C SER A 82 5.37 1.59 -5.75
N ALA A 83 5.51 2.52 -4.81
CA ALA A 83 6.09 2.26 -3.50
C ALA A 83 5.30 1.18 -2.72
N LEU A 84 3.96 1.25 -2.70
CA LEU A 84 3.13 0.24 -2.03
C LEU A 84 3.29 -1.16 -2.64
N LYS A 85 3.38 -1.25 -3.98
CA LYS A 85 3.65 -2.54 -4.66
C LYS A 85 5.03 -3.08 -4.30
N GLN A 86 6.04 -2.21 -4.24
CA GLN A 86 7.40 -2.59 -3.92
C GLN A 86 7.53 -3.09 -2.48
N ILE A 87 6.95 -2.37 -1.51
CA ILE A 87 6.90 -2.80 -0.10
C ILE A 87 6.22 -4.16 0.04
N HIS A 88 5.09 -4.39 -0.65
CA HIS A 88 4.42 -5.67 -0.61
C HIS A 88 5.30 -6.82 -1.16
N LYS A 89 6.02 -6.57 -2.25
CA LYS A 89 7.01 -7.52 -2.79
C LYS A 89 8.13 -7.80 -1.80
N GLU A 90 8.61 -6.78 -1.09
CA GLU A 90 9.66 -6.92 -0.07
C GLU A 90 9.18 -7.79 1.11
N HIS A 91 7.95 -7.59 1.59
CA HIS A 91 7.38 -8.46 2.63
C HIS A 91 7.25 -9.93 2.15
N ILE A 92 6.87 -10.15 0.89
CA ILE A 92 6.85 -11.51 0.31
C ILE A 92 8.24 -12.13 0.30
N GLU A 93 9.25 -11.38 -0.14
CA GLU A 93 10.63 -11.88 -0.18
C GLU A 93 11.21 -12.10 1.22
N LEU A 94 10.84 -11.27 2.20
CA LEU A 94 11.17 -11.46 3.62
C LEU A 94 10.67 -12.82 4.11
N ILE A 95 9.40 -13.14 3.88
CA ILE A 95 8.82 -14.43 4.28
C ILE A 95 9.49 -15.59 3.54
N LYS A 96 9.72 -15.48 2.23
CA LYS A 96 10.42 -16.52 1.47
C LYS A 96 11.81 -16.79 2.02
N LYS A 97 12.52 -15.77 2.49
CA LYS A 97 13.82 -15.95 3.16
C LYS A 97 13.65 -16.65 4.51
N ALA A 98 12.70 -16.22 5.33
CA ALA A 98 12.41 -16.85 6.62
C ALA A 98 12.03 -18.33 6.50
N VAL A 99 11.20 -18.69 5.51
CA VAL A 99 10.82 -20.10 5.23
C VAL A 99 12.03 -20.98 4.93
N LYS A 100 13.07 -20.45 4.28
CA LYS A 100 14.29 -21.21 3.98
C LYS A 100 15.19 -21.43 5.19
N LEU A 101 14.96 -20.70 6.28
CA LEU A 101 15.72 -20.77 7.52
C LEU A 101 15.06 -21.65 8.59
N LYS A 102 13.75 -21.95 8.43
CA LYS A 102 13.05 -22.99 9.21
C LYS A 102 13.42 -24.38 8.72
#